data_AF-A0A7X8MKN6-F1
#
_entry.id   AF-A0A7X8MKN6-F1
#
_cell.length_a   1.000
_cell.length_b   1.000
_cell.length_c   1.000
_cell.angle_alpha   90.00
_cell.angle_beta   90.00
_cell.angle_gamma   90.00
#
_symmetry.space_group_name_H-M   'P 1'
#
loop_
_entity.id
_entity.type
_entity.pdbx_description
1 polymer ?
#
loop_
_entity_poly.entity_id
_entity_poly.type
_entity_poly.pdbx_seq_one_letter_code
_entity_poly.pdbx_strand_id
1 'polypeptide(L)'
;FGCTLMMARRQWPEMSHRLNDVAAMLDIDFLHHHALEDAEACARIAMHILDQNNSCTIDELSATLELSIGSLYPGGYRPCRTFRRKKG
;
A
#
# COMPACT_ATOMS: atom_id res chain seq x y z
N PHE A 1 -0.21 -10.27 4.47
CA PHE A 1 -1.03 -9.33 3.69
C PHE A 1 -0.37 -7.95 3.74
N GLY A 2 -0.38 -7.21 2.64
CA GLY A 2 0.15 -5.84 2.54
C GLY A 2 -0.98 -4.80 2.57
N CYS A 3 -0.70 -3.59 3.04
CA CYS A 3 -1.66 -2.50 3.10
C CYS A 3 -1.25 -1.38 2.13
N THR A 4 -1.99 -1.24 1.04
CA THR A 4 -1.77 -0.24 -0.03
C THR A 4 -1.83 1.19 0.49
N LEU A 5 -2.72 1.47 1.45
CA LEU A 5 -2.77 2.76 2.15
C LEU A 5 -1.44 3.10 2.83
N MET A 6 -0.82 2.12 3.50
CA MET A 6 0.47 2.32 4.19
C MET A 6 1.61 2.48 3.19
N MET A 7 1.56 1.77 2.06
CA MET A 7 2.50 1.93 0.95
C MET A 7 2.40 3.33 0.35
N ALA A 8 1.19 3.79 0.01
CA ALA A 8 0.93 5.13 -0.52
C ALA A 8 1.39 6.23 0.44
N ARG A 9 1.17 6.05 1.76
CA ARG A 9 1.66 6.97 2.80
C ARG A 9 3.17 7.12 2.83
N ARG A 10 3.92 6.06 2.51
CA ARG A 10 5.39 6.08 2.48
C ARG A 10 5.91 6.59 1.14
N GLN A 11 5.27 6.19 0.04
CA GLN A 11 5.64 6.60 -1.31
C GLN A 11 5.38 8.09 -1.55
N TRP A 12 4.25 8.60 -1.07
CA TRP A 12 3.78 9.97 -1.30
C TRP A 12 3.38 10.63 0.02
N PRO A 13 4.33 11.03 0.89
CA PRO A 13 4.00 11.50 2.25
C PRO A 13 3.18 12.80 2.27
N GLU A 14 3.30 13.65 1.26
CA GLU A 14 2.70 14.99 1.22
C GLU A 14 1.29 15.03 0.59
N MET A 15 0.75 13.89 0.13
CA MET A 15 -0.56 13.83 -0.52
C MET A 15 -1.67 13.30 0.38
N SER A 16 -2.92 13.49 -0.03
CA SER A 16 -4.05 12.79 0.57
C SER A 16 -4.05 11.32 0.15
N HIS A 17 -4.17 10.40 1.11
CA HIS A 17 -4.16 8.96 0.85
C HIS A 17 -5.55 8.33 0.80
N ARG A 18 -6.60 9.12 0.54
CA ARG A 18 -7.92 8.53 0.24
C ARG A 18 -7.80 7.77 -1.07
N LEU A 19 -8.49 6.63 -1.17
CA LEU A 19 -8.40 5.75 -2.34
C LEU A 19 -8.66 6.52 -3.65
N ASN A 20 -9.67 7.41 -3.67
CA ASN A 20 -9.97 8.29 -4.80
C ASN A 20 -8.80 9.18 -5.22
N ASP A 21 -8.13 9.81 -4.26
CA ASP A 21 -7.08 10.78 -4.59
C ASP A 21 -5.85 10.05 -5.14
N VAL A 22 -5.53 8.88 -4.59
CA VAL A 22 -4.43 8.03 -5.07
C VAL A 22 -4.77 7.44 -6.44
N ALA A 23 -5.99 6.93 -6.63
CA ALA A 23 -6.43 6.38 -7.90
C ALA A 23 -6.47 7.46 -9.00
N ALA A 24 -7.01 8.64 -8.72
CA ALA A 24 -7.04 9.75 -9.68
C ALA A 24 -5.63 10.23 -10.08
N MET A 25 -4.69 10.24 -9.14
CA MET A 25 -3.29 10.57 -9.44
C MET A 25 -2.61 9.54 -10.36
N LEU A 26 -3.01 8.28 -10.25
CA LEU A 26 -2.52 7.18 -11.08
C LEU A 26 -3.35 6.95 -12.35
N ASP A 27 -4.31 7.83 -12.65
CA ASP A 27 -5.25 7.71 -13.77
C ASP A 27 -6.02 6.37 -13.75
N ILE A 28 -6.36 5.90 -12.55
CA ILE A 28 -7.16 4.69 -12.32
C ILE A 28 -8.63 5.11 -12.16
N ASP A 29 -9.40 4.93 -13.23
CA ASP A 29 -10.86 5.05 -13.18
C ASP A 29 -11.48 3.83 -12.47
N PHE A 30 -12.34 4.08 -11.48
CA PHE A 30 -13.16 3.07 -10.82
C PHE A 30 -14.45 3.69 -10.28
N LEU A 31 -15.55 2.95 -10.32
CA LEU A 31 -16.83 3.35 -9.74
C LEU A 31 -16.77 3.11 -8.22
N HIS A 32 -16.63 4.21 -7.49
CA HIS A 32 -16.81 4.21 -6.05
C HIS A 32 -18.18 3.59 -5.71
N HIS A 33 -18.18 2.53 -4.88
CA HIS A 33 -19.31 1.78 -4.27
C HIS A 33 -19.33 0.27 -4.52
N HIS A 34 -18.42 -0.29 -5.34
CA HIS A 34 -18.27 -1.75 -5.48
C HIS A 34 -17.01 -2.28 -4.80
N ALA A 35 -17.18 -3.16 -3.80
CA ALA A 35 -16.06 -3.77 -3.06
C ALA A 35 -15.05 -4.51 -3.96
N LEU A 36 -15.51 -5.03 -5.10
CA LEU A 36 -14.65 -5.64 -6.11
C LEU A 36 -13.75 -4.60 -6.78
N GLU A 37 -14.32 -3.46 -7.17
CA GLU A 37 -13.59 -2.38 -7.84
C GLU A 37 -12.61 -1.69 -6.87
N ASP A 38 -12.98 -1.54 -5.59
CA ASP A 38 -12.06 -1.04 -4.55
C ASP A 38 -10.84 -1.99 -4.39
N ALA A 39 -11.06 -3.30 -4.43
CA ALA A 39 -10.00 -4.29 -4.35
C ALA A 39 -9.10 -4.26 -5.60
N GLU A 40 -9.68 -4.08 -6.78
CA GLU A 40 -8.95 -3.93 -8.03
C GLU A 40 -8.11 -2.65 -8.05
N ALA A 41 -8.69 -1.51 -7.65
CA ALA A 41 -7.97 -0.25 -7.52
C ALA A 41 -6.78 -0.38 -6.55
N CYS A 42 -6.97 -1.05 -5.40
CA CYS A 42 -5.89 -1.34 -4.48
C CYS A 42 -4.77 -2.19 -5.12
N ALA A 43 -5.13 -3.24 -5.87
CA ALA A 43 -4.15 -4.08 -6.55
C ALA A 43 -3.35 -3.28 -7.60
N ARG A 44 -4.03 -2.45 -8.40
CA ARG A 44 -3.38 -1.56 -9.39
C ARG A 44 -2.44 -0.56 -8.72
N ILE A 45 -2.85 0.06 -7.62
CA ILE A 45 -1.98 0.94 -6.82
C ILE A 45 -0.74 0.19 -6.33
N ALA A 46 -0.88 -1.02 -5.79
CA ALA A 46 0.26 -1.83 -5.36
C ALA A 46 1.25 -2.10 -6.49
N MET A 47 0.74 -2.48 -7.67
CA MET A 47 1.56 -2.73 -8.87
C MET A 47 2.31 -1.47 -9.33
N HIS A 48 1.65 -0.32 -9.31
CA HIS A 48 2.29 0.94 -9.69
C HIS A 48 3.41 1.33 -8.71
N ILE A 49 3.19 1.11 -7.41
CA ILE A 49 4.22 1.35 -6.39
C ILE A 49 5.40 0.37 -6.56
N LEU A 50 5.14 -0.90 -6.90
CA LEU A 50 6.19 -1.88 -7.21
C LEU A 50 7.06 -1.42 -8.38
N ASP A 51 6.42 -1.01 -9.48
CA ASP A 51 7.09 -0.53 -10.70
C ASP A 51 7.95 0.71 -10.42
N GLN A 52 7.41 1.71 -9.72
CA GLN A 52 8.16 2.92 -9.34
C GLN A 52 9.39 2.65 -8.46
N ASN A 53 9.34 1.59 -7.63
CA ASN A 53 10.46 1.20 -6.77
C ASN A 53 11.36 0.14 -7.41
N ASN A 54 11.14 -0.23 -8.68
CA ASN A 54 11.82 -1.33 -9.38
C ASN A 54 11.86 -2.62 -8.54
N SER A 55 10.81 -2.87 -7.75
CA SER A 55 10.73 -4.02 -6.85
C SER A 55 9.89 -5.10 -7.50
N CYS A 56 10.40 -6.33 -7.53
CA CYS A 56 9.72 -7.46 -8.16
C CYS A 56 8.84 -8.22 -7.16
N THR A 57 9.06 -8.02 -5.86
CA THR A 57 8.33 -8.70 -4.79
C THR A 57 7.81 -7.73 -3.73
N ILE A 58 6.77 -8.14 -3.02
CA ILE A 58 6.21 -7.38 -1.89
C ILE A 58 7.24 -7.26 -0.76
N ASP A 59 8.07 -8.29 -0.55
CA ASP A 59 9.12 -8.29 0.48
C ASP A 59 10.18 -7.23 0.19
N GLU A 60 10.68 -7.16 -1.05
CA GLU A 60 11.60 -6.10 -1.50
C GLU A 60 10.98 -4.71 -1.32
N LEU A 61 9.75 -4.54 -1.79
CA LEU A 61 9.05 -3.26 -1.65
C LEU A 61 8.88 -2.87 -0.18
N SER A 62 8.58 -3.85 0.69
CA SER A 62 8.42 -3.61 2.12
C SER A 62 9.71 -3.16 2.78
N ALA A 63 10.86 -3.68 2.34
CA ALA A 63 12.16 -3.23 2.79
C ALA A 63 12.43 -1.79 2.33
N THR A 64 12.17 -1.48 1.05
CA THR A 64 12.36 -0.14 0.46
C THR A 64 11.50 0.92 1.14
N LEU A 65 10.22 0.62 1.39
CA LEU A 65 9.27 1.53 2.04
C LEU A 65 9.38 1.54 3.57
N GLU A 66 10.28 0.74 4.14
CA GLU A 66 10.43 0.47 5.58
C GLU A 66 9.08 0.10 6.25
N LEU A 67 8.37 -0.83 5.64
CA LEU A 67 7.10 -1.37 6.13
C LEU A 67 7.27 -2.79 6.64
N SER A 68 6.64 -3.08 7.78
CA SER A 68 6.44 -4.44 8.26
C SER A 68 5.12 -4.98 7.71
N ILE A 69 5.22 -6.08 6.95
CA ILE A 69 4.06 -6.79 6.40
C ILE A 69 3.28 -7.51 7.50
N GLY A 70 1.94 -7.42 7.39
CA GLY A 70 1.00 -8.04 8.30
C GLY A 70 0.87 -9.54 8.08
N SER A 71 0.58 -10.30 9.13
CA SER A 71 0.42 -11.75 9.09
C SER A 71 -0.94 -12.15 9.67
N LEU A 72 -1.59 -13.13 9.03
CA LEU A 72 -2.81 -13.76 9.53
C LEU A 72 -2.45 -15.09 10.19
N TYR A 73 -3.07 -15.41 11.32
CA TYR A 73 -2.89 -16.69 12.01
C TYR A 73 -4.18 -17.09 12.74
N PRO A 74 -4.37 -18.37 13.06
CA PRO A 74 -5.58 -18.80 13.79
C PRO A 74 -5.75 -18.02 15.09
N GLY A 75 -6.89 -17.36 15.26
CA GLY A 75 -7.22 -16.58 16.45
C GLY A 75 -6.73 -15.12 16.45
N GLY A 76 -6.15 -14.61 15.37
CA GLY A 76 -5.80 -13.19 15.31
C GLY A 76 -5.06 -12.74 14.05
N TYR A 77 -4.56 -11.50 14.11
CA TYR A 77 -3.72 -10.96 13.05
C TYR A 77 -2.69 -9.98 13.60
N ARG A 78 -1.56 -9.90 12.91
CA ARG A 78 -0.56 -8.85 13.09
C ARG A 78 -0.79 -7.78 12.02
N PRO A 79 -1.13 -6.54 12.39
CA PRO A 79 -1.33 -5.47 11.42
C PRO A 79 -0.01 -5.07 10.74
N CYS A 80 -0.12 -4.51 9.53
CA CYS A 80 1.01 -3.84 8.88
C CYS A 80 1.42 -2.61 9.71
N ARG A 81 2.73 -2.38 9.87
CA ARG A 81 3.25 -1.24 10.65
C ARG A 81 4.44 -0.62 9.95
N THR A 82 4.63 0.69 10.11
CA THR A 82 5.87 1.35 9.74
C THR A 82 6.99 0.98 10.71
N PHE A 83 8.22 0.73 10.23
CA PHE A 83 9.36 0.69 11.16
C PHE A 83 9.51 2.08 11.80
N ARG A 84 9.54 2.14 13.14
CA ARG A 84 9.96 3.37 13.83
C ARG A 84 11.45 3.52 13.56
N ARG A 85 11.89 4.61 12.92
CA ARG A 85 13.29 5.03 13.01
C ARG A 85 13.62 5.16 14.50
N LYS A 86 14.60 4.40 15.00
CA LYS A 86 15.23 4.74 16.27
C LYS A 86 15.80 6.15 16.08
N LYS A 87 15.26 7.13 16.80
CA LYS A 87 15.94 8.42 16.97
C LYS A 87 17.23 8.10 17.72
N GLY A 88 18.36 8.20 17.02
CA GLY A 88 19.68 8.30 17.64
C GLY A 88 19.84 9.67 18.30
#